data_AF-A0A182W248-F1
#
_entry.id   AF-A0A182W248-F1
#
_cell.length_a   1.000
_cell.length_b   1.000
_cell.length_c   1.000
_cell.angle_alpha   90.00
_cell.angle_beta   90.00
_cell.angle_gamma   90.00
#
_symmetry.space_group_name_H-M   'P 1'
#
loop_
_entity.id
_entity.type
_entity.pdbx_description
1 polymer ?
#
loop_
_entity_poly.entity_id
_entity_poly.type
_entity_poly.pdbx_seq_one_letter_code
_entity_poly.pdbx_strand_id
1 'polypeptide(L)'
;MRFIKFLDLISRYTESSDFFIIQRYFEKIYAIHYNARSWGDRILWYLYRALYGLIYFSYVYKTHWVLHHWQDSLSSANILGVLWFFSAVILRVVILEWHYPLMERLQTFLNDRSYQRDNPWAVAKRAQFYRRTNRLILGVMAINFVEIVCFTATNVMKLEDFMLQFRGTALGGWPVQIVYGVLTMCWGGMYCTGFMMCYLLMCIFKLEIDILLHSLEDLGKSVGSHQDLGSEDTFWNNIIDRLRPHMQRLEDLLIHLQHLKAVIGPIAYVQYYSTYLVIADCCFILASHGLSSYSIVYVISMTVFLTESFFLCQGVEHLRNLKLNVASVIYDFDWTLQMQSTNQRLASQYQHVKRTFLLITAQSDRTLHFSFAGIGEISMNSFAQLLEKSYSMLTFLLQFAK
;
A
#
# COMPACT_ATOMS: atom_id res chain seq x y z
N MET A 1 -19.18 7.37 -25.23
CA MET A 1 -18.08 8.35 -25.49
C MET A 1 -17.20 8.64 -24.27
N ARG A 2 -17.72 8.79 -23.04
CA ARG A 2 -16.88 9.03 -21.83
C ARG A 2 -16.00 7.84 -21.40
N PHE A 3 -16.48 6.61 -21.55
CA PHE A 3 -15.72 5.40 -21.18
C PHE A 3 -14.50 5.15 -22.10
N ILE A 4 -14.64 5.38 -23.40
CA ILE A 4 -13.53 5.26 -24.37
C ILE A 4 -12.44 6.30 -24.08
N LYS A 5 -12.83 7.54 -23.76
CA LYS A 5 -11.88 8.58 -23.32
C LYS A 5 -11.17 8.21 -22.02
N PHE A 6 -11.86 7.55 -21.09
CA PHE A 6 -11.28 7.07 -19.84
C PHE A 6 -10.28 5.93 -20.06
N LEU A 7 -10.62 4.96 -20.93
CA LEU A 7 -9.69 3.90 -21.31
C LEU A 7 -8.46 4.45 -22.04
N ASP A 8 -8.63 5.44 -22.91
CA ASP A 8 -7.51 6.07 -23.60
C ASP A 8 -6.60 6.81 -22.61
N LEU A 9 -7.19 7.52 -21.62
CA LEU A 9 -6.47 8.18 -20.52
C LEU A 9 -5.71 7.19 -19.62
N ILE A 10 -6.25 6.00 -19.39
CA ILE A 10 -5.60 4.93 -18.61
C ILE A 10 -4.44 4.29 -19.39
N SER A 11 -4.55 4.23 -20.72
CA SER A 11 -3.59 3.55 -21.58
C SER A 11 -2.42 4.44 -22.02
N ARG A 12 -2.66 5.74 -22.19
CA ARG A 12 -1.67 6.71 -22.67
C ARG A 12 -1.10 7.50 -21.52
N TYR A 13 0.19 7.31 -21.28
CA TYR A 13 0.95 8.15 -20.38
C TYR A 13 1.17 9.53 -21.01
N THR A 14 0.72 10.58 -20.34
CA THR A 14 1.04 11.98 -20.62
C THR A 14 1.80 12.58 -19.44
N GLU A 15 2.52 13.68 -19.66
CA GLU A 15 3.25 14.37 -18.59
C GLU A 15 2.34 14.83 -17.45
N SER A 16 1.06 15.13 -17.76
CA SER A 16 0.02 15.51 -16.81
C SER A 16 -0.79 14.33 -16.23
N SER A 17 -0.45 13.09 -16.58
CA SER A 17 -1.18 11.92 -16.08
C SER A 17 -1.01 11.75 -14.58
N ASP A 18 -2.10 11.61 -13.84
CA ASP A 18 -2.05 11.37 -12.40
C ASP A 18 -1.89 9.87 -12.12
N PHE A 19 -0.83 9.47 -11.40
CA PHE A 19 -0.59 8.07 -11.02
C PHE A 19 -1.70 7.49 -10.13
N PHE A 20 -2.46 8.34 -9.44
CA PHE A 20 -3.46 7.94 -8.45
C PHE A 20 -4.90 8.08 -8.97
N ILE A 21 -5.13 8.41 -10.24
CA ILE A 21 -6.49 8.68 -10.75
C ILE A 21 -7.44 7.50 -10.59
N ILE A 22 -6.98 6.29 -10.92
CA ILE A 22 -7.77 5.06 -10.80
C ILE A 22 -8.02 4.77 -9.32
N GLN A 23 -6.99 4.93 -8.49
CA GLN A 23 -7.07 4.72 -7.06
C GLN A 23 -8.10 5.66 -6.40
N ARG A 24 -8.07 6.96 -6.70
CA ARG A 24 -9.05 7.94 -6.19
C ARG A 24 -10.48 7.63 -6.64
N TYR A 25 -10.65 7.08 -7.84
CA TYR A 25 -11.97 6.65 -8.31
C TYR A 25 -12.51 5.49 -7.47
N PHE A 26 -11.66 4.51 -7.14
CA PHE A 26 -12.05 3.40 -6.26
C PHE A 26 -12.21 3.82 -4.81
N GLU A 27 -11.41 4.75 -4.28
CA GLU A 27 -11.61 5.32 -2.94
C GLU A 27 -12.99 5.96 -2.80
N LYS A 28 -13.49 6.61 -3.87
CA LYS A 28 -14.85 7.15 -3.91
C LYS A 28 -15.90 6.04 -3.95
N ILE A 29 -15.73 5.03 -4.80
CA ILE A 29 -16.67 3.90 -4.91
C ILE A 29 -16.78 3.16 -3.58
N TYR A 30 -15.65 2.89 -2.93
CA TYR A 30 -15.57 2.14 -1.68
C TYR A 30 -15.74 3.02 -0.43
N ALA A 31 -16.31 4.22 -0.55
CA ALA A 31 -16.62 5.10 0.58
C ALA A 31 -15.41 5.50 1.46
N ILE A 32 -14.16 5.36 0.97
CA ILE A 32 -12.93 5.58 1.76
C ILE A 32 -12.62 7.06 1.91
N HIS A 33 -12.71 7.84 0.84
CA HIS A 33 -12.52 9.28 0.90
C HIS A 33 -13.22 9.98 -0.27
N TYR A 34 -13.81 11.14 -0.01
CA TYR A 34 -14.39 11.99 -1.06
C TYR A 34 -14.36 13.45 -0.65
N ASN A 35 -13.62 14.25 -1.45
CA ASN A 35 -13.60 15.70 -1.32
C ASN A 35 -14.88 16.31 -1.93
N ALA A 36 -15.93 16.38 -1.11
CA ALA A 36 -17.21 16.98 -1.50
C ALA A 36 -17.11 18.52 -1.60
N ARG A 37 -17.44 19.05 -2.79
CA ARG A 37 -17.42 20.49 -3.09
C ARG A 37 -18.69 21.24 -2.64
N SER A 38 -19.85 20.59 -2.68
CA SER A 38 -21.14 21.19 -2.31
C SER A 38 -21.72 20.58 -1.03
N TRP A 39 -22.63 21.29 -0.38
CA TRP A 39 -23.35 20.78 0.80
C TRP A 39 -24.22 19.55 0.46
N GLY A 40 -24.87 19.55 -0.71
CA GLY A 40 -25.65 18.39 -1.18
C GLY A 40 -24.78 17.15 -1.37
N ASP A 41 -23.59 17.31 -1.96
CA ASP A 41 -22.62 16.22 -2.12
C ASP A 41 -22.14 15.67 -0.77
N ARG A 42 -21.98 16.54 0.24
CA ARG A 42 -21.61 16.12 1.60
C ARG A 42 -22.70 15.28 2.25
N ILE A 43 -23.96 15.72 2.16
CA ILE A 43 -25.10 14.98 2.73
C ILE A 43 -25.21 13.60 2.05
N LEU A 44 -25.12 13.56 0.71
CA LEU A 44 -25.16 12.31 -0.04
C LEU A 44 -24.00 11.38 0.35
N TRP A 45 -22.81 11.92 0.54
CA TRP A 45 -21.65 11.16 0.99
C TRP A 45 -21.81 10.57 2.39
N TYR A 46 -22.31 11.36 3.36
CA TYR A 46 -22.57 10.87 4.70
C TYR A 46 -23.69 9.83 4.72
N LEU A 47 -24.73 10.00 3.90
CA LEU A 47 -25.79 9.00 3.75
C LEU A 47 -25.25 7.70 3.14
N TYR A 48 -24.36 7.80 2.16
CA TYR A 48 -23.67 6.65 1.58
C TYR A 48 -22.80 5.92 2.61
N ARG A 49 -22.03 6.64 3.43
CA ARG A 49 -21.25 6.05 4.55
C ARG A 49 -22.13 5.46 5.65
N ALA A 50 -23.25 6.12 5.97
CA ALA A 50 -24.19 5.63 6.97
C ALA A 50 -24.76 4.26 6.57
N LEU A 51 -24.96 4.00 5.27
CA LEU A 51 -25.40 2.70 4.78
C LEU A 51 -24.40 1.58 5.09
N TYR A 52 -23.08 1.82 4.96
CA TYR A 52 -22.07 0.88 5.46
C TYR A 52 -22.11 0.75 6.98
N GLY A 53 -22.25 1.87 7.70
CA GLY A 53 -22.40 1.87 9.15
C GLY A 53 -23.57 1.01 9.64
N LEU A 54 -24.71 1.04 8.96
CA LEU A 54 -25.87 0.20 9.28
C LEU A 54 -25.58 -1.30 9.16
N ILE A 55 -24.76 -1.70 8.16
CA ILE A 55 -24.33 -3.09 8.02
C ILE A 55 -23.46 -3.49 9.21
N TYR A 56 -22.52 -2.64 9.63
CA TYR A 56 -21.72 -2.89 10.81
C TYR A 56 -22.59 -3.05 12.06
N PHE A 57 -23.54 -2.13 12.30
CA PHE A 57 -24.48 -2.23 13.42
C PHE A 57 -25.33 -3.51 13.36
N SER A 58 -25.70 -3.98 12.17
CA SER A 58 -26.41 -5.25 12.03
C SER A 58 -25.58 -6.45 12.52
N TYR A 59 -24.27 -6.47 12.26
CA TYR A 59 -23.37 -7.52 12.76
C TYR A 59 -23.06 -7.38 14.25
N VAL A 60 -23.00 -6.15 14.79
CA VAL A 60 -22.93 -5.92 16.25
C VAL A 60 -24.17 -6.52 16.92
N TYR A 61 -25.37 -6.25 16.38
CA TYR A 61 -26.61 -6.81 16.90
C TYR A 61 -26.65 -8.34 16.80
N LYS A 62 -26.27 -8.92 15.66
CA LYS A 62 -26.15 -10.38 15.50
C LYS A 62 -25.21 -10.99 16.53
N THR A 63 -24.02 -10.41 16.70
CA THR A 63 -23.02 -10.86 17.66
C THR A 63 -23.57 -10.82 19.08
N HIS A 64 -24.21 -9.71 19.46
CA HIS A 64 -24.88 -9.60 20.75
C HIS A 64 -25.96 -10.67 20.95
N TRP A 65 -26.78 -10.92 19.94
CA TRP A 65 -27.82 -11.95 19.98
C TRP A 65 -27.24 -13.35 20.19
N VAL A 66 -26.20 -13.68 19.42
CA VAL A 66 -25.51 -14.98 19.46
C VAL A 66 -24.79 -15.19 20.80
N LEU A 67 -24.14 -14.16 21.34
CA LEU A 67 -23.51 -14.23 22.67
C LEU A 67 -24.52 -14.53 23.79
N HIS A 68 -25.75 -14.01 23.66
CA HIS A 68 -26.83 -14.27 24.61
C HIS A 68 -27.54 -15.61 24.41
N HIS A 69 -27.51 -16.17 23.20
CA HIS A 69 -28.16 -17.43 22.83
C HIS A 69 -27.12 -18.42 22.30
N TRP A 70 -26.12 -18.70 23.13
CA TRP A 70 -25.00 -19.56 22.75
C TRP A 70 -25.44 -21.02 22.58
N GLN A 71 -25.87 -21.37 21.37
CA GLN A 71 -26.28 -22.74 21.02
C GLN A 71 -25.32 -23.37 19.99
N ASP A 72 -24.81 -22.59 19.02
CA ASP A 72 -23.89 -23.08 17.98
C ASP A 72 -22.53 -22.37 18.01
N SER A 73 -21.47 -23.11 18.34
CA SER A 73 -20.10 -22.58 18.43
C SER A 73 -19.56 -22.09 17.07
N LEU A 74 -20.02 -22.68 15.97
CA LEU A 74 -19.51 -22.42 14.62
C LEU A 74 -20.11 -21.16 13.97
N SER A 75 -21.44 -21.03 13.99
CA SER A 75 -22.13 -19.80 13.54
C SER A 75 -21.63 -18.59 14.36
N SER A 76 -21.42 -18.79 15.67
CA SER A 76 -20.81 -17.78 16.55
C SER A 76 -19.42 -17.36 16.10
N ALA A 77 -18.55 -18.31 15.76
CA ALA A 77 -17.20 -18.01 15.26
C ALA A 77 -17.25 -17.22 13.95
N ASN A 78 -18.07 -17.64 12.99
CA ASN A 78 -18.21 -16.97 11.68
C ASN A 78 -18.71 -15.51 11.84
N ILE A 79 -19.74 -15.29 12.67
CA ILE A 79 -20.27 -13.93 12.93
C ILE A 79 -19.22 -13.06 13.64
N LEU A 80 -18.48 -13.60 14.61
CA LEU A 80 -17.40 -12.90 15.28
C LEU A 80 -16.23 -12.57 14.34
N GLY A 81 -15.87 -13.50 13.45
CA GLY A 81 -14.85 -13.32 12.43
C GLY A 81 -15.20 -12.18 11.47
N VAL A 82 -16.45 -12.13 10.99
CA VAL A 82 -16.94 -11.04 10.12
C VAL A 82 -16.99 -9.71 10.88
N LEU A 83 -17.46 -9.69 12.13
CA LEU A 83 -17.46 -8.47 12.95
C LEU A 83 -16.03 -7.94 13.15
N TRP A 84 -15.08 -8.81 13.44
CA TRP A 84 -13.68 -8.44 13.57
C TRP A 84 -13.12 -7.89 12.24
N PHE A 85 -13.40 -8.56 11.13
CA PHE A 85 -13.00 -8.10 9.81
C PHE A 85 -13.52 -6.69 9.53
N PHE A 86 -14.80 -6.43 9.77
CA PHE A 86 -15.36 -5.08 9.60
C PHE A 86 -14.73 -4.07 10.54
N SER A 87 -14.48 -4.44 11.79
CA SER A 87 -13.78 -3.57 12.75
C SER A 87 -12.39 -3.18 12.24
N ALA A 88 -11.65 -4.13 11.65
CA ALA A 88 -10.36 -3.88 11.03
C ALA A 88 -10.47 -2.96 9.79
N VAL A 89 -11.51 -3.12 8.95
CA VAL A 89 -11.77 -2.22 7.82
C VAL A 89 -12.09 -0.80 8.30
N ILE A 90 -12.98 -0.63 9.30
CA ILE A 90 -13.28 0.70 9.87
C ILE A 90 -12.01 1.34 10.39
N LEU A 91 -11.24 0.60 11.19
CA LEU A 91 -9.99 1.11 11.76
C LEU A 91 -9.02 1.55 10.67
N ARG A 92 -8.89 0.77 9.60
CA ARG A 92 -8.07 1.11 8.43
C ARG A 92 -8.56 2.38 7.73
N VAL A 93 -9.87 2.52 7.49
CA VAL A 93 -10.45 3.72 6.88
C VAL A 93 -10.25 4.94 7.77
N VAL A 94 -10.42 4.82 9.08
CA VAL A 94 -10.17 5.91 10.05
C VAL A 94 -8.71 6.33 10.02
N ILE A 95 -7.77 5.38 10.01
CA ILE A 95 -6.32 5.67 9.91
C ILE A 95 -6.01 6.39 8.60
N LEU A 96 -6.56 5.92 7.47
CA LEU A 96 -6.36 6.54 6.15
C LEU A 96 -6.91 7.95 6.09
N GLU A 97 -8.13 8.19 6.59
CA GLU A 97 -8.74 9.52 6.67
C GLU A 97 -7.95 10.46 7.59
N TRP A 98 -7.50 9.96 8.74
CA TRP A 98 -6.66 10.74 9.66
C TRP A 98 -5.36 11.20 9.01
N HIS A 99 -4.71 10.32 8.24
CA HIS A 99 -3.46 10.60 7.55
C HIS A 99 -3.65 11.17 6.14
N TYR A 100 -4.89 11.40 5.71
CA TYR A 100 -5.20 11.82 4.34
C TYR A 100 -4.47 13.11 3.93
N PRO A 101 -4.38 14.18 4.76
CA PRO A 101 -3.65 15.38 4.39
C PRO A 101 -2.16 15.11 4.12
N LEU A 102 -1.56 14.16 4.84
CA LEU A 102 -0.18 13.75 4.63
C LEU A 102 -0.03 12.93 3.34
N MET A 103 -0.98 12.03 3.08
CA MET A 103 -1.04 11.24 1.85
C MET A 103 -1.24 12.12 0.62
N GLU A 104 -2.09 13.15 0.69
CA GLU A 104 -2.30 14.10 -0.40
C GLU A 104 -1.03 14.88 -0.74
N ARG A 105 -0.28 15.33 0.29
CA ARG A 105 1.03 15.96 0.10
C ARG A 105 2.02 15.00 -0.57
N LEU A 106 2.07 13.74 -0.12
CA LEU A 106 2.92 12.71 -0.73
C LEU A 106 2.52 12.44 -2.18
N GLN A 107 1.23 12.29 -2.48
CA GLN A 107 0.74 12.08 -3.84
C GLN A 107 1.08 13.26 -4.74
N THR A 108 0.93 14.49 -4.24
CA THR A 108 1.24 15.72 -4.98
C THR A 108 2.74 15.80 -5.28
N PHE A 109 3.60 15.52 -4.28
CA PHE A 109 5.05 15.47 -4.45
C PHE A 109 5.48 14.39 -5.46
N LEU A 110 4.90 13.19 -5.38
CA LEU A 110 5.24 12.09 -6.30
C LEU A 110 4.69 12.30 -7.71
N ASN A 111 3.64 13.10 -7.86
CA ASN A 111 3.15 13.56 -9.15
C ASN A 111 3.90 14.80 -9.67
N ASP A 112 4.64 15.52 -8.81
CA ASP A 112 5.54 16.59 -9.24
C ASP A 112 6.77 15.98 -9.92
N ARG A 113 6.65 15.82 -11.23
CA ARG A 113 7.64 15.22 -12.14
C ARG A 113 8.66 16.24 -12.64
N SER A 114 8.89 17.29 -11.87
CA SER A 114 9.84 18.37 -12.17
C SER A 114 11.26 17.83 -12.35
N TYR A 115 11.65 16.83 -11.56
CA TYR A 115 12.96 16.19 -11.63
C TYR A 115 13.09 15.24 -12.84
N GLN A 116 14.14 15.45 -13.65
CA GLN A 116 14.47 14.66 -14.86
C GLN A 116 13.31 14.59 -15.87
N ARG A 117 12.59 15.71 -16.06
CA ARG A 117 11.43 15.79 -16.97
C ARG A 117 11.78 15.47 -18.42
N ASP A 118 12.90 16.02 -18.90
CA ASP A 118 13.30 15.92 -20.31
C ASP A 118 14.15 14.67 -20.61
N ASN A 119 14.49 13.89 -19.58
CA ASN A 119 15.29 12.69 -19.76
C ASN A 119 14.43 11.55 -20.35
N PRO A 120 14.73 11.08 -21.58
CA PRO A 120 13.91 10.07 -22.26
C PRO A 120 13.82 8.75 -21.49
N TRP A 121 14.89 8.37 -20.78
CA TRP A 121 14.90 7.15 -19.97
C TRP A 121 13.95 7.26 -18.77
N ALA A 122 13.99 8.38 -18.05
CA ALA A 122 13.11 8.61 -16.90
C ALA A 122 11.64 8.66 -17.32
N VAL A 123 11.33 9.32 -18.44
CA VAL A 123 9.99 9.37 -19.02
C VAL A 123 9.51 7.97 -19.41
N ALA A 124 10.34 7.19 -20.10
CA ALA A 124 9.98 5.82 -20.51
C ALA A 124 9.73 4.92 -19.29
N LYS A 125 10.55 5.05 -18.25
CA LYS A 125 10.42 4.28 -17.00
C LYS A 125 9.12 4.62 -16.26
N ARG A 126 8.82 5.92 -16.10
CA ARG A 126 7.55 6.40 -15.51
C ARG A 126 6.34 5.93 -16.32
N ALA A 127 6.40 5.97 -17.65
CA ALA A 127 5.33 5.51 -18.53
C ALA A 127 5.10 3.99 -18.48
N GLN A 128 6.18 3.20 -18.35
CA GLN A 128 6.08 1.75 -18.18
C GLN A 128 5.46 1.41 -16.83
N PHE A 129 5.91 2.09 -15.76
CA PHE A 129 5.37 1.93 -14.42
C PHE A 129 3.88 2.28 -14.39
N TYR A 130 3.48 3.43 -14.94
CA TYR A 130 2.07 3.86 -15.04
C TYR A 130 1.17 2.76 -15.61
N ARG A 131 1.53 2.21 -16.77
CA ARG A 131 0.76 1.17 -17.46
C ARG A 131 0.74 -0.16 -16.70
N ARG A 132 1.83 -0.54 -16.04
CA ARG A 132 1.88 -1.77 -15.23
C ARG A 132 1.00 -1.62 -13.99
N THR A 133 1.11 -0.50 -13.31
CA THR A 133 0.38 -0.19 -12.10
C THR A 133 -1.11 -0.08 -12.34
N ASN A 134 -1.55 0.61 -13.39
CA ASN A 134 -2.96 0.69 -13.77
C ASN A 134 -3.55 -0.70 -14.08
N ARG A 135 -2.82 -1.55 -14.81
CA ARG A 135 -3.25 -2.93 -15.08
C ARG A 135 -3.35 -3.76 -13.79
N LEU A 136 -2.43 -3.58 -12.85
CA LEU A 136 -2.46 -4.27 -11.57
C LEU A 136 -3.68 -3.84 -10.75
N ILE A 137 -3.94 -2.54 -10.60
CA ILE A 137 -5.12 -2.03 -9.88
C ILE A 137 -6.40 -2.55 -10.52
N LEU A 138 -6.54 -2.45 -11.85
CA LEU A 138 -7.72 -2.96 -12.56
C LEU A 138 -7.88 -4.48 -12.39
N GLY A 139 -6.77 -5.24 -12.40
CA GLY A 139 -6.78 -6.68 -12.16
C GLY A 139 -7.28 -7.03 -10.76
N VAL A 140 -6.76 -6.37 -9.71
CA VAL A 140 -7.22 -6.55 -8.33
C VAL A 140 -8.70 -6.23 -8.18
N MET A 141 -9.16 -5.15 -8.82
CA MET A 141 -10.57 -4.75 -8.77
C MET A 141 -11.49 -5.72 -9.52
N ALA A 142 -11.02 -6.28 -10.65
CA ALA A 142 -11.73 -7.33 -11.36
C ALA A 142 -11.84 -8.61 -10.53
N ILE A 143 -10.78 -9.00 -9.81
CA ILE A 143 -10.80 -10.14 -8.89
C ILE A 143 -11.81 -9.90 -7.76
N ASN A 144 -11.78 -8.72 -7.12
CA ASN A 144 -12.77 -8.35 -6.09
C ASN A 144 -14.20 -8.41 -6.63
N PHE A 145 -14.43 -7.93 -7.86
CA PHE A 145 -15.74 -8.00 -8.49
C PHE A 145 -16.20 -9.44 -8.73
N VAL A 146 -15.31 -10.31 -9.24
CA VAL A 146 -15.60 -11.74 -9.41
C VAL A 146 -15.90 -12.40 -8.06
N GLU A 147 -15.14 -12.07 -7.02
CA GLU A 147 -15.38 -12.58 -5.66
C GLU A 147 -16.76 -12.18 -5.13
N ILE A 148 -17.16 -10.91 -5.30
CA ILE A 148 -18.51 -10.43 -4.95
C ILE A 148 -19.57 -11.26 -5.69
N VAL A 149 -19.43 -11.42 -7.01
CA VAL A 149 -20.40 -12.18 -7.83
C VAL A 149 -20.47 -13.64 -7.39
N CYS A 150 -19.32 -14.30 -7.20
CA CYS A 150 -19.24 -15.68 -6.74
C CYS A 150 -19.88 -15.84 -5.36
N PHE A 151 -19.59 -14.95 -4.40
CA PHE A 151 -20.15 -15.00 -3.07
C PHE A 151 -21.66 -14.78 -3.08
N THR A 152 -22.17 -13.81 -3.84
CA THR A 152 -23.61 -13.57 -3.98
C THR A 152 -24.32 -14.77 -4.59
N ALA A 153 -23.72 -15.42 -5.59
CA ALA A 153 -24.30 -16.60 -6.24
C ALA A 153 -24.30 -17.86 -5.36
N THR A 154 -23.33 -18.01 -4.45
CA THR A 154 -23.09 -19.26 -3.71
C THR A 154 -23.45 -19.23 -2.24
N ASN A 155 -23.11 -18.15 -1.52
CA ASN A 155 -23.14 -18.10 -0.06
C ASN A 155 -24.33 -17.32 0.50
N VAL A 156 -24.66 -16.17 -0.10
CA VAL A 156 -25.67 -15.24 0.44
C VAL A 156 -27.03 -15.90 0.70
N MET A 157 -27.43 -16.83 -0.17
CA MET A 157 -28.73 -17.51 -0.07
C MET A 157 -28.66 -18.88 0.62
N LYS A 158 -27.46 -19.37 0.94
CA LYS A 158 -27.26 -20.72 1.49
C LYS A 158 -26.80 -20.73 2.95
N LEU A 159 -26.17 -19.65 3.40
CA LEU A 159 -25.67 -19.50 4.76
C LEU A 159 -26.48 -18.41 5.46
N GLU A 160 -27.30 -18.83 6.42
CA GLU A 160 -28.17 -17.92 7.18
C GLU A 160 -27.34 -16.86 7.93
N ASP A 161 -26.11 -17.17 8.34
CA ASP A 161 -25.17 -16.26 9.01
C ASP A 161 -24.95 -14.95 8.23
N PHE A 162 -24.90 -15.02 6.89
CA PHE A 162 -24.67 -13.87 6.01
C PHE A 162 -25.96 -13.16 5.59
N MET A 163 -27.13 -13.69 5.94
CA MET A 163 -28.42 -13.07 5.68
C MET A 163 -28.72 -11.97 6.70
N LEU A 164 -29.49 -10.95 6.34
CA LEU A 164 -29.99 -9.99 7.31
C LEU A 164 -30.93 -10.71 8.28
N GLN A 165 -30.59 -10.72 9.57
CA GLN A 165 -31.34 -11.42 10.62
C GLN A 165 -31.85 -10.47 11.70
N PHE A 166 -33.03 -10.78 12.24
CA PHE A 166 -33.55 -10.18 13.47
C PHE A 166 -34.15 -11.28 14.35
N ARG A 167 -33.73 -11.33 15.61
CA ARG A 167 -34.08 -12.40 16.56
C ARG A 167 -33.85 -13.81 15.99
N GLY A 168 -32.74 -14.01 15.27
CA GLY A 168 -32.38 -15.30 14.66
C GLY A 168 -33.18 -15.69 13.41
N THR A 169 -34.07 -14.83 12.90
CA THR A 169 -34.85 -15.10 11.68
C THR A 169 -34.42 -14.19 10.54
N ALA A 170 -34.28 -14.75 9.33
CA ALA A 170 -33.95 -13.98 8.13
C ALA A 170 -35.09 -12.99 7.81
N LEU A 171 -34.76 -11.70 7.71
CA LEU A 171 -35.73 -10.64 7.42
C LEU A 171 -35.77 -10.30 5.93
N GLY A 172 -36.98 -10.19 5.38
CA GLY A 172 -37.20 -9.71 4.02
C GLY A 172 -37.07 -10.80 2.95
N GLY A 173 -37.45 -10.44 1.72
CA GLY A 173 -37.39 -11.35 0.57
C GLY A 173 -36.00 -11.50 -0.03
N TRP A 174 -35.87 -12.38 -1.02
CA TRP A 174 -34.62 -12.63 -1.75
C TRP A 174 -33.90 -11.35 -2.28
N PRO A 175 -34.58 -10.27 -2.73
CA PRO A 175 -33.88 -9.08 -3.22
C PRO A 175 -33.16 -8.33 -2.09
N VAL A 176 -33.75 -8.29 -0.90
CA VAL A 176 -33.15 -7.62 0.28
C VAL A 176 -31.88 -8.34 0.69
N GLN A 177 -31.91 -9.67 0.66
CA GLN A 177 -30.78 -10.51 1.03
C GLN A 177 -29.62 -10.39 0.05
N ILE A 178 -29.91 -10.35 -1.26
CA ILE A 178 -28.89 -10.07 -2.28
C ILE A 178 -28.26 -8.70 -2.09
N VAL A 179 -29.07 -7.65 -1.89
CA VAL A 179 -28.54 -6.28 -1.69
C VAL A 179 -27.68 -6.23 -0.43
N TYR A 180 -28.15 -6.81 0.68
CA TYR A 180 -27.38 -6.89 1.92
C TYR A 180 -26.05 -7.62 1.72
N GLY A 181 -26.07 -8.81 1.11
CA GLY A 181 -24.88 -9.61 0.84
C GLY A 181 -23.86 -8.93 -0.09
N VAL A 182 -24.33 -8.26 -1.15
CA VAL A 182 -23.46 -7.47 -2.05
C VAL A 182 -22.80 -6.34 -1.27
N LEU A 183 -23.57 -5.59 -0.47
CA LEU A 183 -23.02 -4.50 0.33
C LEU A 183 -22.06 -5.00 1.42
N THR A 184 -22.31 -6.16 2.02
CA THR A 184 -21.39 -6.85 2.92
C THR A 184 -20.07 -7.16 2.21
N MET A 185 -20.09 -7.69 0.98
CA MET A 185 -18.85 -7.98 0.24
C MET A 185 -18.11 -6.73 -0.24
N CYS A 186 -18.80 -5.60 -0.44
CA CYS A 186 -18.13 -4.33 -0.73
C CYS A 186 -17.12 -3.93 0.38
N TRP A 187 -17.28 -4.41 1.62
CA TRP A 187 -16.28 -4.25 2.68
C TRP A 187 -14.93 -4.91 2.36
N GLY A 188 -14.95 -6.06 1.67
CA GLY A 188 -13.75 -6.70 1.12
C GLY A 188 -13.00 -5.78 0.18
N GLY A 189 -13.73 -5.14 -0.75
CA GLY A 189 -13.16 -4.15 -1.65
C GLY A 189 -12.66 -2.89 -0.94
N MET A 190 -13.34 -2.42 0.12
CA MET A 190 -12.84 -1.31 0.96
C MET A 190 -11.48 -1.67 1.59
N TYR A 191 -11.36 -2.88 2.12
CA TYR A 191 -10.12 -3.37 2.72
C TYR A 191 -8.97 -3.42 1.72
N CYS A 192 -9.18 -4.05 0.56
CA CYS A 192 -8.19 -4.17 -0.52
C CYS A 192 -7.76 -2.80 -1.04
N THR A 193 -8.72 -1.88 -1.26
CA THR A 193 -8.44 -0.54 -1.79
C THR A 193 -7.58 0.27 -0.82
N GLY A 194 -7.82 0.14 0.49
CA GLY A 194 -7.00 0.78 1.51
C GLY A 194 -5.55 0.30 1.50
N PHE A 195 -5.32 -1.01 1.32
CA PHE A 195 -3.97 -1.56 1.15
C PHE A 195 -3.32 -1.06 -0.14
N MET A 196 -4.05 -1.11 -1.27
CA MET A 196 -3.57 -0.67 -2.58
C MET A 196 -3.06 0.77 -2.55
N MET A 197 -3.73 1.68 -1.82
CA MET A 197 -3.30 3.07 -1.67
C MET A 197 -1.87 3.17 -1.13
N CYS A 198 -1.58 2.46 -0.03
CA CYS A 198 -0.26 2.46 0.60
C CYS A 198 0.78 1.77 -0.29
N TYR A 199 0.40 0.64 -0.88
CA TYR A 199 1.29 -0.11 -1.79
C TYR A 199 1.73 0.75 -2.98
N LEU A 200 0.79 1.48 -3.59
CA LEU A 200 1.08 2.40 -4.69
C LEU A 200 2.05 3.51 -4.29
N LEU A 201 1.84 4.13 -3.12
CA LEU A 201 2.76 5.13 -2.59
C LEU A 201 4.18 4.56 -2.44
N MET A 202 4.32 3.38 -1.85
CA MET A 202 5.63 2.72 -1.70
C MET A 202 6.29 2.43 -3.06
N CYS A 203 5.53 1.93 -4.04
CA CYS A 203 6.07 1.59 -5.35
C CYS A 203 6.48 2.83 -6.16
N ILE A 204 5.71 3.91 -6.12
CA ILE A 204 6.06 5.17 -6.80
C ILE A 204 7.26 5.82 -6.13
N PHE A 205 7.33 5.77 -4.80
CA PHE A 205 8.47 6.26 -4.05
C PHE A 205 9.76 5.52 -4.43
N LYS A 206 9.70 4.18 -4.53
CA LYS A 206 10.79 3.35 -5.05
C LYS A 206 11.20 3.76 -6.45
N LEU A 207 10.23 3.94 -7.36
CA LEU A 207 10.50 4.36 -8.73
C LEU A 207 11.27 5.69 -8.79
N GLU A 208 10.87 6.70 -8.02
CA GLU A 208 11.53 8.01 -8.02
C GLU A 208 12.95 7.94 -7.47
N ILE A 209 13.23 7.07 -6.49
CA ILE A 209 14.60 6.81 -6.04
C ILE A 209 15.40 6.08 -7.12
N ASP A 210 14.85 5.05 -7.77
CA ASP A 210 15.55 4.35 -8.86
C ASP A 210 15.94 5.31 -10.00
N ILE A 211 15.09 6.32 -10.29
CA ILE A 211 15.40 7.35 -11.28
C ILE A 211 16.53 8.27 -10.81
N LEU A 212 16.51 8.67 -9.54
CA LEU A 212 17.58 9.45 -8.93
C LEU A 212 18.92 8.71 -8.98
N LEU A 213 18.95 7.43 -8.59
CA LEU A 213 20.14 6.59 -8.59
C LEU A 213 20.74 6.48 -9.99
N HIS A 214 19.91 6.16 -10.99
CA HIS A 214 20.37 6.07 -12.36
C HIS A 214 20.94 7.39 -12.88
N SER A 215 20.31 8.50 -12.53
CA SER A 215 20.80 9.83 -12.94
C SER A 215 22.14 10.18 -12.26
N LEU A 216 22.37 9.75 -11.02
CA LEU A 216 23.64 9.90 -10.31
C LEU A 216 24.75 9.03 -10.92
N GLU A 217 24.44 7.78 -11.29
CA GLU A 217 25.38 6.90 -11.99
C GLU A 217 25.79 7.47 -13.36
N ASP A 218 24.82 7.97 -14.13
CA ASP A 218 25.09 8.60 -15.43
C ASP A 218 25.92 9.87 -15.29
N LEU A 219 25.67 10.67 -14.25
CA LEU A 219 26.53 11.81 -13.92
C LEU A 219 27.96 11.34 -13.64
N GLY A 220 28.15 10.30 -12.83
CA GLY A 220 29.48 9.77 -12.49
C GLY A 220 30.25 9.30 -13.73
N LYS A 221 29.59 8.57 -14.63
CA LYS A 221 30.18 8.15 -15.90
C LYS A 221 30.55 9.34 -16.79
N SER A 222 29.67 10.35 -16.85
CA SER A 222 29.92 11.55 -17.66
C SER A 222 31.13 12.34 -17.16
N VAL A 223 31.31 12.46 -15.84
CA VAL A 223 32.44 13.14 -15.21
C VAL A 223 33.74 12.40 -15.48
N GLY A 224 33.76 11.07 -15.36
CA GLY A 224 34.95 10.26 -15.67
C GLY A 224 35.39 10.36 -17.13
N SER A 225 34.48 10.65 -18.06
CA SER A 225 34.79 10.78 -19.49
C SER A 225 35.30 12.16 -19.93
N HIS A 226 35.12 13.21 -19.11
CA HIS A 226 35.36 14.62 -19.49
C HIS A 226 36.60 15.24 -18.81
N GLN A 227 37.48 14.41 -18.25
CA GLN A 227 38.63 14.85 -17.46
C GLN A 227 39.70 15.64 -18.26
N ASP A 228 39.60 15.71 -19.59
CA ASP A 228 40.68 16.19 -20.48
C ASP A 228 40.50 17.60 -21.09
N LEU A 229 39.40 18.34 -20.87
CA LEU A 229 39.05 19.45 -21.79
C LEU A 229 38.75 20.85 -21.20
N GLY A 230 38.93 21.12 -19.90
CA GLY A 230 38.58 22.43 -19.31
C GLY A 230 39.50 22.94 -18.20
N SER A 231 39.42 24.24 -17.88
CA SER A 231 40.08 24.79 -16.69
C SER A 231 39.45 24.20 -15.43
N GLU A 232 40.26 23.88 -14.40
CA GLU A 232 39.78 23.25 -13.16
C GLU A 232 38.57 24.00 -12.56
N ASP A 233 38.59 25.34 -12.55
CA ASP A 233 37.49 26.16 -12.03
C ASP A 233 36.17 25.98 -12.80
N THR A 234 36.21 25.87 -14.13
CA THR A 234 34.99 25.70 -14.95
C THR A 234 34.46 24.28 -14.84
N PHE A 235 35.34 23.29 -14.72
CA PHE A 235 34.97 21.91 -14.44
C PHE A 235 34.24 21.77 -13.08
N TRP A 236 34.80 22.37 -12.03
CA TRP A 236 34.24 22.31 -10.69
C TRP A 236 32.88 22.99 -10.55
N ASN A 237 32.74 24.20 -11.11
CA ASN A 237 31.45 24.89 -11.12
C ASN A 237 30.39 24.08 -11.89
N ASN A 238 30.76 23.48 -13.02
CA ASN A 238 29.86 22.64 -13.82
C ASN A 238 29.42 21.37 -13.08
N ILE A 239 30.34 20.69 -12.39
CA ILE A 239 29.99 19.50 -11.59
C ILE A 239 29.08 19.87 -10.42
N ILE A 240 29.40 20.92 -9.68
CA ILE A 240 28.59 21.36 -8.53
C ILE A 240 27.19 21.74 -9.01
N ASP A 241 27.07 22.48 -10.12
CA ASP A 241 25.78 22.88 -10.67
C ASP A 241 24.97 21.68 -11.19
N ARG A 242 25.62 20.65 -11.73
CA ARG A 242 24.96 19.38 -12.11
C ARG A 242 24.59 18.51 -10.91
N LEU A 243 25.41 18.48 -9.85
CA LEU A 243 25.20 17.63 -8.68
C LEU A 243 24.12 18.19 -7.73
N ARG A 244 24.06 19.51 -7.59
CA ARG A 244 23.09 20.22 -6.73
C ARG A 244 21.65 19.74 -6.89
N PRO A 245 21.06 19.65 -8.11
CA PRO A 245 19.68 19.20 -8.27
C PRO A 245 19.47 17.73 -7.84
N HIS A 246 20.47 16.87 -7.97
CA HIS A 246 20.38 15.49 -7.49
C HIS A 246 20.36 15.41 -5.97
N MET A 247 21.22 16.19 -5.31
CA MET A 247 21.28 16.24 -3.84
C MET A 247 20.01 16.85 -3.24
N GLN A 248 19.48 17.92 -3.84
CA GLN A 248 18.19 18.50 -3.43
C GLN A 248 17.06 17.48 -3.57
N ARG A 249 16.98 16.77 -4.70
CA ARG A 249 15.96 15.73 -4.88
C ARG A 249 16.10 14.58 -3.88
N LEU A 250 17.33 14.18 -3.56
CA LEU A 250 17.59 13.15 -2.55
C LEU A 250 17.10 13.58 -1.17
N GLU A 251 17.40 14.81 -0.77
CA GLU A 251 16.95 15.39 0.50
C GLU A 251 15.41 15.42 0.56
N ASP A 252 14.76 15.92 -0.48
CA ASP A 252 13.31 15.95 -0.58
C ASP A 252 12.70 14.55 -0.45
N LEU A 253 13.26 13.57 -1.15
CA LEU A 253 12.82 12.18 -1.03
C LEU A 253 12.98 11.69 0.40
N LEU A 254 14.14 11.86 1.04
CA LEU A 254 14.37 11.40 2.40
C LEU A 254 13.39 12.02 3.43
N ILE A 255 13.02 13.30 3.26
CA ILE A 255 12.00 13.96 4.10
C ILE A 255 10.64 13.29 3.87
N HIS A 256 10.23 13.11 2.61
CA HIS A 256 8.93 12.49 2.28
C HIS A 256 8.89 11.00 2.67
N LEU A 257 10.01 10.30 2.71
CA LEU A 257 10.10 8.93 3.21
C LEU A 257 9.75 8.83 4.69
N GLN A 258 10.10 9.83 5.50
CA GLN A 258 9.72 9.88 6.91
C GLN A 258 8.21 10.06 7.08
N HIS A 259 7.60 10.92 6.26
CA HIS A 259 6.15 11.06 6.21
C HIS A 259 5.47 9.76 5.78
N LEU A 260 6.00 9.09 4.75
CA LEU A 260 5.48 7.80 4.28
C LEU A 260 5.55 6.74 5.39
N LYS A 261 6.63 6.70 6.16
CA LYS A 261 6.76 5.82 7.33
C LYS A 261 5.67 6.06 8.38
N ALA A 262 5.33 7.31 8.66
CA ALA A 262 4.27 7.66 9.62
C ALA A 262 2.89 7.13 9.18
N VAL A 263 2.62 7.08 7.87
CA VAL A 263 1.38 6.53 7.32
C VAL A 263 1.39 4.99 7.33
N ILE A 264 2.49 4.37 6.91
CA ILE A 264 2.57 2.90 6.75
C ILE A 264 2.54 2.19 8.10
N GLY A 265 3.17 2.73 9.14
CA GLY A 265 3.31 2.05 10.44
C GLY A 265 1.97 1.59 11.04
N PRO A 266 0.99 2.49 11.24
CA PRO A 266 -0.33 2.12 11.76
C PRO A 266 -1.09 1.15 10.86
N ILE A 267 -0.99 1.31 9.53
CA ILE A 267 -1.70 0.45 8.56
C ILE A 267 -1.11 -0.95 8.56
N ALA A 268 0.22 -1.06 8.67
CA ALA A 268 0.92 -2.32 8.79
C ALA A 268 0.57 -3.06 10.09
N TYR A 269 0.40 -2.32 11.19
CA TYR A 269 -0.07 -2.89 12.45
C TYR A 269 -1.46 -3.53 12.27
N VAL A 270 -2.42 -2.78 11.72
CA VAL A 270 -3.76 -3.32 11.45
C VAL A 270 -3.71 -4.51 10.50
N GLN A 271 -2.91 -4.45 9.42
CA GLN A 271 -2.76 -5.56 8.48
C GLN A 271 -2.25 -6.84 9.16
N TYR A 272 -1.21 -6.73 9.98
CA TYR A 272 -0.56 -7.89 10.60
C TYR A 272 -1.51 -8.62 11.55
N TYR A 273 -2.14 -7.89 12.48
CA TYR A 273 -3.06 -8.50 13.45
C TYR A 273 -4.38 -8.94 12.81
N SER A 274 -4.88 -8.19 11.82
CA SER A 274 -6.06 -8.59 11.04
C SER A 274 -5.80 -9.88 10.28
N THR A 275 -4.65 -10.00 9.60
CA THR A 275 -4.28 -11.22 8.86
C THR A 275 -4.14 -12.41 9.80
N TYR A 276 -3.48 -12.24 10.95
CA TYR A 276 -3.34 -13.31 11.93
C TYR A 276 -4.71 -13.85 12.40
N LEU A 277 -5.63 -12.97 12.76
CA LEU A 277 -6.96 -13.36 13.25
C LEU A 277 -7.86 -13.92 12.15
N VAL A 278 -7.80 -13.39 10.94
CA VAL A 278 -8.55 -13.95 9.80
C VAL A 278 -8.03 -15.34 9.44
N ILE A 279 -6.71 -15.56 9.48
CA ILE A 279 -6.16 -16.90 9.26
C ILE A 279 -6.62 -17.84 10.37
N ALA A 280 -6.57 -17.42 11.64
CA ALA A 280 -7.06 -18.21 12.76
C ALA A 280 -8.53 -18.63 12.58
N ASP A 281 -9.39 -17.69 12.18
CA ASP A 281 -10.81 -17.92 11.90
C ASP A 281 -11.02 -18.88 10.71
N CYS A 282 -10.32 -18.64 9.60
CA CYS A 282 -10.37 -19.53 8.43
C CYS A 282 -9.92 -20.95 8.79
N CYS A 283 -8.82 -21.11 9.53
CA CYS A 283 -8.32 -22.40 9.97
C CYS A 283 -9.34 -23.14 10.87
N PHE A 284 -10.02 -22.43 11.77
CA PHE A 284 -11.07 -23.00 12.61
C PHE A 284 -12.27 -23.48 11.80
N ILE A 285 -12.71 -22.69 10.82
CA ILE A 285 -13.83 -23.05 9.92
C ILE A 285 -13.45 -24.23 9.02
N LEU A 286 -12.23 -24.26 8.47
CA LEU A 286 -11.74 -25.38 7.66
C LEU A 286 -11.61 -26.66 8.48
N ALA A 287 -11.15 -26.59 9.73
CA ALA A 287 -11.00 -27.75 10.60
C ALA A 287 -12.36 -28.36 10.99
N SER A 288 -13.40 -27.54 11.11
CA SER A 288 -14.74 -27.97 11.55
C SER A 288 -15.62 -28.49 10.41
N HIS A 289 -15.62 -27.84 9.23
CA HIS A 289 -16.45 -28.26 8.08
C HIS A 289 -15.73 -29.11 7.03
N GLY A 290 -14.41 -29.25 7.11
CA GLY A 290 -13.60 -29.84 6.06
C GLY A 290 -13.59 -29.00 4.78
N LEU A 291 -13.05 -29.57 3.68
CA LEU A 291 -13.02 -28.93 2.37
C LEU A 291 -14.37 -29.12 1.65
N SER A 292 -15.29 -28.17 1.86
CA SER A 292 -16.57 -28.09 1.15
C SER A 292 -16.54 -27.00 0.06
N SER A 293 -17.60 -26.88 -0.75
CA SER A 293 -17.73 -25.78 -1.72
C SER A 293 -17.72 -24.39 -1.08
N TYR A 294 -18.14 -24.29 0.19
CA TYR A 294 -18.15 -23.04 0.96
C TYR A 294 -16.75 -22.67 1.48
N SER A 295 -15.93 -23.68 1.79
CA SER A 295 -14.57 -23.52 2.28
C SER A 295 -13.64 -22.86 1.25
N ILE A 296 -13.99 -22.90 -0.04
CA ILE A 296 -13.21 -22.26 -1.12
C ILE A 296 -13.10 -20.75 -0.91
N VAL A 297 -14.17 -20.08 -0.47
CA VAL A 297 -14.14 -18.63 -0.24
C VAL A 297 -13.18 -18.27 0.87
N TYR A 298 -13.17 -19.03 1.97
CA TYR A 298 -12.22 -18.82 3.07
C TYR A 298 -10.75 -19.03 2.64
N VAL A 299 -10.49 -20.02 1.77
CA VAL A 299 -9.15 -20.23 1.19
C VAL A 299 -8.73 -19.07 0.28
N ILE A 300 -9.65 -18.57 -0.55
CA ILE A 300 -9.40 -17.39 -1.40
C ILE A 300 -9.09 -16.18 -0.50
N SER A 301 -9.93 -15.89 0.49
CA SER A 301 -9.71 -14.79 1.43
C SER A 301 -8.36 -14.94 2.12
N MET A 302 -8.06 -16.09 2.74
CA MET A 302 -6.76 -16.37 3.38
C MET A 302 -5.58 -16.07 2.44
N THR A 303 -5.68 -16.48 1.18
CA THR A 303 -4.63 -16.23 0.17
C THR A 303 -4.47 -14.74 -0.13
N VAL A 304 -5.58 -13.98 -0.22
CA VAL A 304 -5.55 -12.52 -0.42
C VAL A 304 -4.86 -11.82 0.75
N PHE A 305 -5.25 -12.10 2.00
CA PHE A 305 -4.64 -11.48 3.18
C PHE A 305 -3.14 -11.80 3.32
N LEU A 306 -2.74 -13.04 3.02
CA LEU A 306 -1.34 -13.45 2.98
C LEU A 306 -0.57 -12.71 1.89
N THR A 307 -1.16 -12.58 0.70
CA THR A 307 -0.57 -11.86 -0.43
C THR A 307 -0.38 -10.38 -0.12
N GLU A 308 -1.36 -9.73 0.50
CA GLU A 308 -1.23 -8.35 0.96
C GLU A 308 -0.13 -8.19 2.01
N SER A 309 -0.10 -9.08 3.01
CA SER A 309 0.93 -9.06 4.06
C SER A 309 2.34 -9.26 3.48
N PHE A 310 2.47 -10.15 2.50
CA PHE A 310 3.71 -10.36 1.76
C PHE A 310 4.13 -9.08 1.01
N PHE A 311 3.24 -8.49 0.21
CA PHE A 311 3.55 -7.28 -0.56
C PHE A 311 3.85 -6.07 0.32
N LEU A 312 3.18 -5.96 1.47
CA LEU A 312 3.47 -4.93 2.46
C LEU A 312 4.90 -5.08 3.00
N CYS A 313 5.24 -6.26 3.49
CA CYS A 313 6.57 -6.54 4.03
C CYS A 313 7.65 -6.37 2.95
N GLN A 314 7.36 -6.78 1.72
CA GLN A 314 8.29 -6.66 0.59
C GLN A 314 8.50 -5.18 0.21
N GLY A 315 7.42 -4.40 0.18
CA GLY A 315 7.47 -2.96 -0.10
C GLY A 315 8.31 -2.23 0.93
N VAL A 316 8.09 -2.51 2.22
CA VAL A 316 8.87 -1.92 3.31
C VAL A 316 10.34 -2.35 3.26
N GLU A 317 10.62 -3.63 3.01
CA GLU A 317 11.99 -4.13 2.85
C GLU A 317 12.71 -3.43 1.71
N HIS A 318 12.04 -3.25 0.57
CA HIS A 318 12.60 -2.48 -0.53
C HIS A 318 12.89 -1.04 -0.11
N LEU A 319 11.94 -0.35 0.55
CA LEU A 319 12.16 1.02 1.04
C LEU A 319 13.34 1.12 2.02
N ARG A 320 13.53 0.11 2.87
CA ARG A 320 14.68 0.03 3.78
C ARG A 320 16.00 -0.06 3.02
N ASN A 321 16.04 -0.92 2.00
CA ASN A 321 17.24 -1.12 1.17
C ASN A 321 17.54 0.06 0.24
N LEU A 322 16.58 0.97 -0.01
CA LEU A 322 16.82 2.15 -0.84
C LEU A 322 17.91 3.06 -0.26
N LYS A 323 17.98 3.24 1.07
CA LYS A 323 19.06 4.03 1.68
C LYS A 323 20.44 3.41 1.46
N LEU A 324 20.54 2.09 1.59
CA LEU A 324 21.78 1.36 1.35
C LEU A 324 22.20 1.45 -0.13
N ASN A 325 21.24 1.37 -1.05
CA ASN A 325 21.51 1.52 -2.49
C ASN A 325 21.98 2.95 -2.82
N VAL A 326 21.36 3.98 -2.23
CA VAL A 326 21.82 5.37 -2.35
C VAL A 326 23.25 5.52 -1.84
N ALA A 327 23.56 4.95 -0.67
CA ALA A 327 24.91 4.97 -0.13
C ALA A 327 25.92 4.24 -1.03
N SER A 328 25.55 3.07 -1.58
CA SER A 328 26.41 2.31 -2.50
C SER A 328 26.72 3.14 -3.74
N VAL A 329 25.71 3.71 -4.41
CA VAL A 329 25.92 4.52 -5.62
C VAL A 329 26.75 5.78 -5.32
N ILE A 330 26.56 6.39 -4.16
CA ILE A 330 27.37 7.54 -3.71
C ILE A 330 28.82 7.13 -3.41
N TYR A 331 29.03 5.92 -2.89
CA TYR A 331 30.36 5.39 -2.57
C TYR A 331 31.11 4.95 -3.83
N ASP A 332 30.42 4.30 -4.77
CA ASP A 332 30.94 3.85 -6.06
C ASP A 332 31.18 5.01 -7.04
N PHE A 333 30.68 6.20 -6.71
CA PHE A 333 31.04 7.41 -7.41
C PHE A 333 32.53 7.68 -7.13
N ASP A 334 33.39 7.60 -8.15
CA ASP A 334 34.86 7.79 -8.07
C ASP A 334 35.29 9.23 -7.73
N TRP A 335 34.52 9.96 -6.91
CA TRP A 335 34.83 11.33 -6.51
C TRP A 335 36.19 11.41 -5.80
N THR A 336 36.60 10.41 -5.04
CA THR A 336 37.89 10.43 -4.33
C THR A 336 39.09 10.40 -5.27
N LEU A 337 38.97 9.73 -6.42
CA LEU A 337 40.03 9.60 -7.43
C LEU A 337 39.99 10.75 -8.44
N GLN A 338 38.80 11.25 -8.76
CA GLN A 338 38.61 12.30 -9.78
C GLN A 338 38.70 13.74 -9.23
N MET A 339 38.68 13.92 -7.90
CA MET A 339 38.65 15.24 -7.24
C MET A 339 39.95 15.62 -6.50
N GLN A 340 41.12 15.22 -6.99
CA GLN A 340 42.38 15.74 -6.45
C GLN A 340 42.49 17.25 -6.76
N SER A 341 42.12 18.10 -5.80
CA SER A 341 42.22 19.55 -5.97
C SER A 341 43.68 19.98 -5.82
N THR A 342 44.36 20.20 -6.93
CA THR A 342 45.70 20.82 -6.94
C THR A 342 45.66 22.26 -6.42
N ASN A 343 44.49 22.92 -6.48
CA ASN A 343 44.29 24.32 -6.12
C ASN A 343 43.69 24.55 -4.72
N GLN A 344 44.33 25.42 -3.94
CA GLN A 344 43.99 25.73 -2.54
C GLN A 344 42.67 26.52 -2.38
N ARG A 345 42.21 27.23 -3.43
CA ARG A 345 40.92 27.97 -3.43
C ARG A 345 39.69 27.06 -3.56
N LEU A 346 39.83 25.94 -4.26
CA LEU A 346 38.75 24.95 -4.49
C LEU A 346 38.63 23.93 -3.36
N ALA A 347 39.61 23.89 -2.45
CA ALA A 347 39.64 22.96 -1.32
C ALA A 347 38.42 23.10 -0.39
N SER A 348 37.89 24.31 -0.20
CA SER A 348 36.71 24.55 0.65
C SER A 348 35.42 23.95 0.06
N GLN A 349 35.22 24.09 -1.25
CA GLN A 349 34.06 23.53 -1.96
C GLN A 349 34.14 22.01 -2.00
N TYR A 350 35.33 21.47 -2.28
CA TYR A 350 35.60 20.03 -2.20
C TYR A 350 35.30 19.45 -0.81
N GLN A 351 35.78 20.11 0.25
CA GLN A 351 35.50 19.68 1.63
C GLN A 351 34.00 19.71 1.95
N HIS A 352 33.25 20.69 1.43
CA HIS A 352 31.81 20.76 1.64
C HIS A 352 31.09 19.59 0.98
N VAL A 353 31.37 19.30 -0.30
CA VAL A 353 30.77 18.19 -1.04
C VAL A 353 31.13 16.84 -0.40
N LYS A 354 32.41 16.65 -0.09
CA LYS A 354 32.92 15.47 0.64
C LYS A 354 32.19 15.27 1.97
N ARG A 355 32.01 16.34 2.76
CA ARG A 355 31.32 16.28 4.04
C ARG A 355 29.84 15.93 3.86
N THR A 356 29.17 16.50 2.86
CA THR A 356 27.77 16.17 2.55
C THR A 356 27.62 14.70 2.18
N PHE A 357 28.47 14.15 1.30
CA PHE A 357 28.42 12.73 0.93
C PHE A 357 28.73 11.80 2.10
N LEU A 358 29.73 12.13 2.92
CA LEU A 358 30.04 11.36 4.13
C LEU A 358 28.88 11.39 5.12
N LEU A 359 28.18 12.52 5.28
CA LEU A 359 27.01 12.62 6.13
C LEU A 359 25.85 11.78 5.59
N ILE A 360 25.58 11.83 4.28
CA ILE A 360 24.54 11.01 3.64
C ILE A 360 24.86 9.52 3.79
N THR A 361 26.11 9.12 3.58
CA THR A 361 26.57 7.73 3.74
C THR A 361 26.44 7.28 5.19
N ALA A 362 26.92 8.08 6.15
CA ALA A 362 26.81 7.79 7.58
C ALA A 362 25.35 7.76 8.08
N GLN A 363 24.46 8.56 7.48
CA GLN A 363 23.03 8.54 7.79
C GLN A 363 22.30 7.36 7.12
N SER A 364 22.86 6.81 6.05
CA SER A 364 22.33 5.65 5.34
C SER A 364 22.66 4.34 6.03
N ASP A 365 23.78 4.27 6.76
CA ASP A 365 24.13 3.15 7.65
C ASP A 365 23.13 2.99 8.81
N ARG A 366 22.41 4.06 9.18
CA ARG A 366 21.28 3.94 10.11
C ARG A 366 20.08 3.35 9.37
N THR A 367 19.92 2.05 9.52
CA THR A 367 18.78 1.30 8.98
C THR A 367 17.46 1.98 9.33
N LEU A 368 16.63 2.26 8.31
CA LEU A 368 15.28 2.77 8.54
C LEU A 368 14.45 1.67 9.19
N HIS A 369 14.29 1.75 10.50
CA HIS A 369 13.38 0.85 11.20
C HIS A 369 11.94 1.27 10.90
N PHE A 370 11.25 0.51 10.07
CA PHE A 370 9.80 0.58 9.96
C PHE A 370 9.22 -0.29 11.08
N SER A 371 8.54 0.34 12.03
CA SER A 371 7.97 -0.36 13.18
C SER A 371 6.44 -0.41 13.11
N PHE A 372 5.87 -1.52 13.55
CA PHE A 372 4.45 -1.68 13.85
C PHE A 372 4.08 -0.82 15.07
N ALA A 373 3.79 0.47 14.89
CA ALA A 373 3.40 1.36 15.99
C ALA A 373 4.31 1.29 17.24
N GLY A 374 5.60 0.96 17.07
CA GLY A 374 6.59 0.82 18.15
C GLY A 374 6.75 -0.57 18.78
N ILE A 375 5.96 -1.59 18.37
CA ILE A 375 5.91 -2.90 19.05
C ILE A 375 6.82 -3.96 18.39
N GLY A 376 7.07 -3.86 17.08
CA GLY A 376 7.95 -4.78 16.34
C GLY A 376 8.43 -4.17 15.03
N GLU A 377 9.36 -4.83 14.33
CA GLU A 377 9.88 -4.38 13.03
C GLU A 377 9.07 -5.02 11.88
N ILE A 378 8.76 -4.24 10.85
CA ILE A 378 8.12 -4.71 9.62
C ILE A 378 9.22 -5.23 8.70
N SER A 379 9.26 -6.54 8.48
CA SER A 379 10.26 -7.19 7.63
C SER A 379 9.73 -8.49 7.05
N MET A 380 10.46 -9.05 6.08
CA MET A 380 10.21 -10.41 5.59
C MET A 380 10.32 -11.47 6.69
N ASN A 381 11.14 -11.24 7.71
CA ASN A 381 11.23 -12.13 8.87
C ASN A 381 9.90 -12.14 9.66
N SER A 382 9.29 -10.97 9.84
CA SER A 382 7.99 -10.85 10.53
C SER A 382 6.88 -11.55 9.75
N PHE A 383 6.93 -11.55 8.41
CA PHE A 383 6.03 -12.35 7.57
C PHE A 383 6.27 -13.86 7.71
N ALA A 384 7.54 -14.30 7.76
CA ALA A 384 7.87 -15.70 7.99
C ALA A 384 7.36 -16.18 9.37
N GLN A 385 7.53 -15.37 10.41
CA GLN A 385 6.98 -15.64 11.74
C GLN A 385 5.45 -15.71 11.74
N LEU A 386 4.78 -14.85 10.97
CA LEU A 386 3.33 -14.90 10.80
C LEU A 386 2.90 -16.23 10.19
N LEU A 387 3.55 -16.66 9.09
CA LEU A 387 3.28 -17.94 8.44
C LEU A 387 3.53 -19.13 9.36
N GLU A 388 4.64 -19.14 10.09
CA GLU A 388 4.99 -20.20 11.04
C GLU A 388 3.96 -20.33 12.15
N LYS A 389 3.53 -19.20 12.74
CA LYS A 389 2.49 -19.18 13.78
C LYS A 389 1.15 -19.65 13.23
N SER A 390 0.76 -19.17 12.05
CA SER A 390 -0.46 -19.59 11.37
C SER A 390 -0.47 -21.09 11.05
N TYR A 391 0.63 -21.63 10.55
CA TYR A 391 0.79 -23.06 10.26
C TYR A 391 0.75 -23.91 11.55
N SER A 392 1.44 -23.47 12.60
CA SER A 392 1.43 -24.13 13.90
C SER A 392 0.01 -24.16 14.50
N MET A 393 -0.71 -23.05 14.41
CA MET A 393 -2.11 -22.96 14.84
C MET A 393 -3.02 -23.90 14.05
N LEU A 394 -2.90 -23.93 12.71
CA LEU A 394 -3.66 -24.84 11.87
C LEU A 394 -3.39 -26.31 12.24
N THR A 395 -2.10 -26.66 12.41
CA THR A 395 -1.70 -28.03 12.76
C THR A 395 -2.23 -28.43 14.12
N PHE A 396 -2.16 -27.53 15.11
CA PHE A 396 -2.75 -27.72 16.43
C PHE A 396 -4.27 -27.93 16.33
N LEU A 397 -5.00 -27.04 15.66
CA LEU A 397 -6.46 -27.19 15.48
C LEU A 397 -6.85 -28.50 14.79
N LEU A 398 -6.09 -28.92 13.76
CA LEU A 398 -6.31 -30.20 13.08
C LEU A 398 -6.04 -31.42 13.98
N GLN A 399 -5.13 -31.30 14.95
CA GLN A 399 -4.91 -32.37 15.94
C GLN A 399 -6.07 -32.49 16.93
N PHE A 400 -6.71 -31.38 17.31
CA PHE A 400 -7.89 -31.38 18.20
C PHE A 400 -9.22 -31.66 17.49
N ALA A 401 -9.25 -31.53 16.16
CA ALA A 401 -10.41 -31.86 15.34
C ALA A 401 -10.50 -33.36 14.98
N LYS A 402 -9.45 -34.14 15.25
CA LYS A 402 -9.47 -35.61 15.24
C LYS A 402 -9.90 -36.13 16.60
#